data_AF-A0A9P6ZVH0-F1
#
_entry.id   AF-A0A9P6ZVH0-F1
#
_cell.length_a   1.000
_cell.length_b   1.000
_cell.length_c   1.000
_cell.angle_alpha   90.00
_cell.angle_beta   90.00
_cell.angle_gamma   90.00
#
_symmetry.space_group_name_H-M   'P 1'
#
loop_
_entity.id
_entity.type
_entity.pdbx_description
1 polymer ?
#
loop_
_entity_poly.entity_id
_entity_poly.type
_entity_poly.pdbx_seq_one_letter_code
_entity_poly.pdbx_strand_id
1 'polypeptide(L)'
;EVRKKNRLKHIPIPMCPRPLHANVSILVSDFALHKLEKGHYVELYYWTNIGLADARLHYRTTNNEGMVPNTAADSTTTWMPASATRPSATVIPDHSLSTLDFAQAIPCLVASLTERGWDDNRVWMLTVFWGKLMLHQYWCSDDLLDQRALSMYQEEQHHTWHQAIPLLGGAWDISIIDDVEITCILDHIYRKD
;
A
#
# COMPACT_ATOMS: atom_id res chain seq x y z
N GLU A 1 33.54 -14.68 -19.35
CA GLU A 1 33.21 -14.20 -20.72
C GLU A 1 31.75 -13.76 -20.96
N VAL A 2 30.85 -13.80 -19.98
CA VAL A 2 29.41 -13.48 -20.15
C VAL A 2 29.13 -11.99 -20.43
N ARG A 3 29.99 -11.07 -19.97
CA ARG A 3 29.86 -9.61 -20.22
C ARG A 3 30.03 -9.22 -21.70
N LYS A 4 30.78 -9.98 -22.51
CA LYS A 4 30.99 -9.68 -23.93
C LYS A 4 29.77 -10.01 -24.80
N LYS A 5 29.02 -11.06 -24.48
CA LYS A 5 27.86 -11.51 -25.29
C LYS A 5 26.61 -10.64 -25.14
N ASN A 6 26.50 -9.84 -24.08
CA ASN A 6 25.31 -9.05 -23.78
C ASN A 6 25.66 -7.61 -23.41
N ARG A 7 26.51 -6.94 -24.20
CA ARG A 7 26.95 -5.56 -23.90
C ARG A 7 25.78 -4.59 -23.70
N LEU A 8 24.70 -4.75 -24.46
CA LEU A 8 23.52 -3.90 -24.42
C LEU A 8 22.82 -3.89 -23.05
N LYS A 9 22.81 -5.00 -22.30
CA LYS A 9 22.14 -5.07 -20.98
C LYS A 9 22.90 -4.36 -19.86
N HIS A 10 24.15 -4.00 -20.12
CA HIS A 10 25.07 -3.37 -19.15
C HIS A 10 25.40 -1.93 -19.53
N ILE A 11 24.74 -1.37 -20.53
CA ILE A 11 24.91 0.03 -20.90
C ILE A 11 24.26 0.87 -19.80
N PRO A 12 25.00 1.79 -19.16
CA PRO A 12 24.43 2.75 -18.24
C PRO A 12 23.40 3.59 -18.98
N ILE A 13 22.16 3.59 -18.52
CA ILE A 13 21.11 4.46 -19.07
C ILE A 13 21.29 5.83 -18.41
N PRO A 14 21.50 6.91 -19.18
CA PRO A 14 21.55 8.26 -18.63
C PRO A 14 20.27 8.56 -17.85
N MET A 15 20.38 9.25 -16.71
CA MET A 15 19.21 9.72 -15.96
C MET A 15 18.56 10.92 -16.66
N CYS A 16 18.06 10.70 -17.88
CA CYS A 16 17.27 11.67 -18.62
C CYS A 16 15.78 11.30 -18.53
N PRO A 17 14.88 12.28 -18.32
CA PRO A 17 13.44 12.02 -18.32
C PRO A 17 12.98 11.49 -19.68
N ARG A 18 11.96 10.62 -19.65
CA ARG A 18 11.27 10.17 -20.86
C ARG A 18 10.82 11.39 -21.68
N PRO A 19 10.92 11.37 -23.04
CA PRO A 19 10.33 12.41 -23.88
C PRO A 19 8.86 12.64 -23.50
N LEU A 20 8.49 13.92 -23.39
CA LEU A 20 7.31 14.42 -22.69
C LEU A 20 5.99 14.00 -23.36
N HIS A 21 5.58 12.74 -23.23
CA HIS A 21 4.19 12.30 -23.46
C HIS A 21 3.85 11.10 -22.58
N ALA A 22 3.09 11.39 -21.52
CA ALA A 22 2.13 10.55 -20.79
C ALA A 22 2.26 10.75 -19.27
N ASN A 23 1.92 11.95 -18.78
CA ASN A 23 1.59 12.11 -17.36
C ASN A 23 0.17 11.57 -17.17
N VAL A 24 0.05 10.25 -17.03
CA VAL A 24 -1.18 9.64 -16.51
C VAL A 24 -1.08 9.76 -15.00
N SER A 25 -1.61 10.85 -14.44
CA SER A 25 -1.78 10.97 -12.99
C SER A 25 -2.76 9.88 -12.54
N ILE A 26 -2.29 8.97 -11.70
CA ILE A 26 -3.14 7.94 -11.10
C ILE A 26 -4.09 8.65 -10.13
N LEU A 27 -5.40 8.57 -10.41
CA LEU A 27 -6.42 9.16 -9.53
C LEU A 27 -6.75 8.18 -8.41
N VAL A 28 -6.14 8.39 -7.25
CA VAL A 28 -6.43 7.68 -6.00
C VAL A 28 -7.53 8.43 -5.24
N SER A 29 -8.28 7.74 -4.37
CA SER A 29 -9.31 8.34 -3.52
C SER A 29 -8.73 9.40 -2.57
N ASP A 30 -9.34 10.59 -2.51
CA ASP A 30 -8.96 11.66 -1.56
C ASP A 30 -8.95 11.18 -0.11
N PHE A 31 -9.88 10.29 0.27
CA PHE A 31 -9.92 9.70 1.61
C PHE A 31 -8.64 8.92 1.93
N ALA A 32 -8.21 8.07 1.00
CA ALA A 32 -7.02 7.26 1.17
C ALA A 32 -5.77 8.13 1.24
N LEU A 33 -5.69 9.14 0.37
CA LEU A 33 -4.59 10.10 0.33
C LEU A 33 -4.50 10.92 1.63
N HIS A 34 -5.64 11.36 2.17
CA HIS A 34 -5.71 12.07 3.44
C HIS A 34 -5.28 11.22 4.64
N LYS A 35 -5.68 9.95 4.69
CA LYS A 35 -5.20 9.01 5.71
C LYS A 35 -3.68 8.81 5.59
N LEU A 36 -3.18 8.68 4.36
CA LEU A 36 -1.76 8.53 4.08
C LEU A 36 -0.95 9.76 4.51
N GLU A 37 -1.45 10.98 4.29
CA GLU A 37 -0.80 12.22 4.74
C GLU A 37 -0.72 12.33 6.27
N LYS A 38 -1.69 11.77 6.97
CA LYS A 38 -1.70 11.70 8.44
C LYS A 38 -0.83 10.57 9.01
N GLY A 39 -0.19 9.76 8.18
CA GLY A 39 0.57 8.60 8.66
C GLY A 39 -0.29 7.42 9.10
N HIS A 40 -1.60 7.45 8.84
CA HIS A 40 -2.53 6.41 9.27
C HIS A 40 -2.51 5.21 8.32
N TYR A 41 -2.80 4.03 8.86
CA TYR A 41 -3.06 2.84 8.06
C TYR A 41 -4.22 3.06 7.07
N VAL A 42 -4.04 2.58 5.85
CA VAL A 42 -5.05 2.58 4.79
C VAL A 42 -4.90 1.33 3.95
N GLU A 43 -6.03 0.74 3.60
CA GLU A 43 -6.14 -0.52 2.88
C GLU A 43 -5.51 -0.39 1.47
N LEU A 44 -4.81 -1.44 1.03
CA LEU A 44 -4.21 -1.53 -0.30
C LEU A 44 -5.25 -1.46 -1.41
N TYR A 45 -6.51 -1.81 -1.10
CA TYR A 45 -7.67 -1.71 -2.00
C TYR A 45 -7.68 -0.42 -2.82
N TYR A 46 -7.41 0.72 -2.19
CA TYR A 46 -7.47 2.05 -2.84
C TYR A 46 -6.47 2.24 -3.99
N TRP A 47 -5.42 1.41 -4.05
CA TRP A 47 -4.41 1.42 -5.10
C TRP A 47 -4.55 0.27 -6.11
N THR A 48 -5.53 -0.61 -5.93
CA THR A 48 -5.89 -1.65 -6.91
C THR A 48 -6.56 -1.04 -8.14
N ASN A 49 -6.60 -1.76 -9.27
CA ASN A 49 -7.34 -1.27 -10.45
C ASN A 49 -8.82 -0.99 -10.16
N ILE A 50 -9.43 -1.80 -9.29
CA ILE A 50 -10.82 -1.64 -8.87
C ILE A 50 -10.96 -0.37 -8.04
N GLY A 51 -10.12 -0.18 -7.02
CA GLY A 51 -10.13 1.04 -6.19
C GLY A 51 -9.85 2.32 -6.98
N LEU A 52 -8.95 2.26 -7.96
CA LEU A 52 -8.68 3.39 -8.86
C LEU A 52 -9.86 3.68 -9.80
N ALA A 53 -10.57 2.64 -10.28
CA ALA A 53 -11.79 2.82 -11.07
C ALA A 53 -12.91 3.43 -10.22
N ASP A 54 -13.06 2.99 -8.97
CA ASP A 54 -14.00 3.56 -8.01
C ASP A 54 -13.69 5.04 -7.75
N ALA A 55 -12.43 5.40 -7.51
CA ALA A 55 -12.02 6.79 -7.32
C ALA A 55 -12.37 7.66 -8.55
N ARG A 56 -12.15 7.15 -9.77
CA ARG A 56 -12.55 7.84 -11.02
C ARG A 56 -14.06 7.99 -11.14
N LEU A 57 -14.84 6.99 -10.75
CA LEU A 57 -16.29 7.07 -10.78
C LEU A 57 -16.79 8.13 -9.79
N HIS A 58 -16.28 8.13 -8.56
CA HIS A 58 -16.61 9.12 -7.54
C HIS A 58 -16.22 10.54 -7.98
N TYR A 59 -15.04 10.73 -8.55
CA TYR A 59 -14.61 12.03 -9.08
C TYR A 59 -15.55 12.57 -10.17
N ARG A 60 -16.07 11.70 -11.04
CA ARG A 60 -17.00 12.10 -12.12
C ARG A 60 -18.42 12.36 -11.64
N THR A 61 -18.87 11.64 -10.63
CA THR A 61 -20.28 11.65 -10.17
C THR A 61 -20.55 12.63 -9.05
N THR A 62 -19.53 13.00 -8.29
CA THR A 62 -19.70 13.88 -7.14
C THR A 62 -19.31 15.30 -7.50
N ASN A 63 -20.29 16.21 -7.62
CA ASN A 63 -20.06 17.65 -7.52
C ASN A 63 -19.84 18.02 -6.04
N ASN A 64 -18.81 17.47 -5.42
CA ASN A 64 -18.64 17.51 -3.96
C ASN A 64 -17.99 18.81 -3.51
N GLU A 65 -18.69 19.94 -3.65
CA GLU A 65 -18.30 21.22 -3.05
C GLU A 65 -18.60 21.26 -1.53
N GLY A 66 -19.12 20.18 -0.96
CA GLY A 66 -19.41 20.08 0.47
C GLY A 66 -18.13 20.00 1.29
N MET A 67 -17.88 21.03 2.10
CA MET A 67 -16.80 21.05 3.08
C MET A 67 -17.32 20.59 4.44
N VAL A 68 -16.57 19.73 5.12
CA VAL A 68 -16.83 19.28 6.49
C VAL A 68 -15.76 19.82 7.43
N PRO A 69 -16.13 20.26 8.65
CA PRO A 69 -15.17 20.71 9.63
C PRO A 69 -14.39 19.49 10.18
N ASN A 70 -13.08 19.57 10.14
CA ASN A 70 -12.14 18.63 10.75
C ASN A 70 -11.43 19.36 11.90
N THR A 71 -11.74 18.97 13.13
CA THR A 71 -11.13 19.58 14.32
C THR A 71 -9.88 18.79 14.68
N ALA A 72 -8.72 19.46 14.68
CA ALA A 72 -7.46 18.87 15.10
C ALA A 72 -7.35 18.82 16.63
N ALA A 73 -6.38 18.05 17.14
CA ALA A 73 -6.18 17.84 18.59
C ALA A 73 -5.79 19.13 19.34
N ASP A 74 -5.29 20.14 18.63
CA ASP A 74 -4.97 21.48 19.11
C ASP A 74 -6.18 22.43 19.12
N SER A 75 -7.40 21.93 18.91
CA SER A 75 -8.65 22.67 18.76
C SER A 75 -8.74 23.59 17.52
N THR A 76 -7.81 23.46 16.57
CA THR A 76 -7.90 24.17 15.29
C THR A 76 -8.90 23.47 14.37
N THR A 77 -9.88 24.22 13.86
CA THR A 77 -10.85 23.70 12.87
C THR A 77 -10.36 23.99 11.46
N THR A 78 -10.05 22.94 10.70
CA THR A 78 -9.79 23.02 9.26
C THR A 78 -11.01 22.55 8.49
N TRP A 79 -11.24 23.10 7.30
CA TRP A 79 -12.30 22.64 6.41
C TRP A 79 -11.70 21.69 5.38
N MET A 80 -12.30 20.52 5.23
CA MET A 80 -11.88 19.53 4.24
C MET A 80 -13.04 19.13 3.33
N PRO A 81 -12.76 18.73 2.07
CA PRO A 81 -13.77 18.13 1.22
C PRO A 81 -14.40 16.90 1.89
N ALA A 82 -15.72 16.74 1.75
CA ALA A 82 -16.42 15.57 2.29
C ALA A 82 -15.90 14.25 1.70
N SER A 83 -15.32 14.27 0.49
CA SER A 83 -14.67 13.10 -0.13
C SER A 83 -13.49 12.57 0.69
N ALA A 84 -12.76 13.45 1.38
CA ALA A 84 -11.61 13.07 2.21
C ALA A 84 -12.00 12.41 3.55
N THR A 85 -13.31 12.34 3.86
CA THR A 85 -13.82 11.78 5.13
C THR A 85 -14.58 10.47 4.98
N ARG A 86 -14.97 10.11 3.75
CA ARG A 86 -15.82 8.94 3.49
C ARG A 86 -15.02 7.83 2.82
N PRO A 87 -14.91 6.64 3.44
CA PRO A 87 -14.34 5.48 2.76
C PRO A 87 -15.25 5.03 1.62
N SER A 88 -14.70 4.26 0.68
CA SER A 88 -15.54 3.63 -0.34
C SER A 88 -16.41 2.56 0.31
N ALA A 89 -17.66 2.39 -0.14
CA ALA A 89 -18.54 1.32 0.35
C ALA A 89 -18.08 -0.09 -0.07
N THR A 90 -17.13 -0.16 -0.99
CA THR A 90 -16.61 -1.38 -1.63
C THR A 90 -15.23 -1.80 -1.11
N VAL A 91 -14.65 -1.07 -0.14
CA VAL A 91 -13.35 -1.43 0.41
C VAL A 91 -13.41 -2.84 1.00
N ILE A 92 -12.42 -3.65 0.64
CA ILE A 92 -12.19 -4.97 1.22
C ILE A 92 -10.86 -4.96 1.99
N PRO A 93 -10.73 -5.81 3.02
CA PRO A 93 -9.49 -5.91 3.79
C PRO A 93 -8.36 -6.48 2.92
N ASP A 94 -7.11 -6.16 3.27
CA ASP A 94 -5.92 -6.52 2.51
C ASP A 94 -5.81 -8.05 2.32
N HIS A 95 -6.13 -8.84 3.35
CA HIS A 95 -6.09 -10.30 3.29
C HIS A 95 -7.14 -10.91 2.35
N SER A 96 -8.12 -10.13 1.90
CA SER A 96 -9.13 -10.54 0.91
C SER A 96 -8.78 -10.11 -0.52
N LEU A 97 -7.66 -9.42 -0.74
CA LEU A 97 -7.18 -9.08 -2.07
C LEU A 97 -6.69 -10.32 -2.82
N SER A 98 -6.89 -10.33 -4.14
CA SER A 98 -6.22 -11.31 -4.98
C SER A 98 -4.71 -11.01 -5.02
N THR A 99 -3.89 -12.04 -5.22
CA THR A 99 -2.43 -11.93 -5.40
C THR A 99 -2.06 -10.90 -6.47
N LEU A 100 -2.86 -10.82 -7.54
CA LEU A 100 -2.66 -9.85 -8.61
C LEU A 100 -3.00 -8.42 -8.18
N ASP A 101 -4.14 -8.22 -7.52
CA ASP A 101 -4.56 -6.90 -7.04
C ASP A 101 -3.56 -6.35 -6.02
N PHE A 102 -3.08 -7.22 -5.11
CA PHE A 102 -2.04 -6.89 -4.15
C PHE A 102 -0.74 -6.45 -4.83
N ALA A 103 -0.19 -7.28 -5.74
CA ALA A 103 1.06 -6.99 -6.42
C ALA A 103 0.98 -5.70 -7.25
N GLN A 104 -0.20 -5.41 -7.81
CA GLN A 104 -0.44 -4.20 -8.58
C GLN A 104 -0.58 -2.94 -7.71
N ALA A 105 -1.19 -3.06 -6.53
CA ALA A 105 -1.41 -1.94 -5.62
C ALA A 105 -0.09 -1.37 -5.09
N ILE A 106 0.89 -2.22 -4.80
CA ILE A 106 2.14 -1.83 -4.14
C ILE A 106 2.91 -0.72 -4.87
N PRO A 107 3.24 -0.83 -6.19
CA PRO A 107 3.94 0.26 -6.88
C PRO A 107 3.18 1.59 -6.84
N CYS A 108 1.85 1.54 -6.90
CA CYS A 108 1.01 2.74 -6.87
C CYS A 108 1.00 3.39 -5.47
N LEU A 109 0.95 2.58 -4.41
CA LEU A 109 1.07 3.06 -3.03
C LEU A 109 2.47 3.64 -2.75
N VAL A 110 3.54 2.95 -3.14
CA VAL A 110 4.93 3.43 -2.98
C VAL A 110 5.14 4.77 -3.69
N ALA A 111 4.61 4.93 -4.90
CA ALA A 111 4.62 6.23 -5.58
C ALA A 111 3.85 7.29 -4.77
N SER A 112 2.67 6.95 -4.26
CA SER A 112 1.83 7.88 -3.48
C SER A 112 2.48 8.32 -2.16
N LEU A 113 3.21 7.41 -1.50
CA LEU A 113 4.00 7.68 -0.30
C LEU A 113 5.14 8.67 -0.62
N THR A 114 5.89 8.39 -1.68
CA THR A 114 7.03 9.20 -2.12
C THR A 114 6.59 10.62 -2.51
N GLU A 115 5.52 10.74 -3.32
CA GLU A 115 4.97 12.02 -3.75
C GLU A 115 4.45 12.88 -2.58
N ARG A 116 4.09 12.24 -1.46
CA ARG A 116 3.62 12.91 -0.23
C ARG A 116 4.71 13.19 0.79
N GLY A 117 5.97 12.97 0.43
CA GLY A 117 7.10 13.31 1.29
C GLY A 117 7.18 12.42 2.54
N TRP A 118 6.73 11.18 2.45
CA TRP A 118 7.05 10.19 3.48
C TRP A 118 8.57 10.02 3.59
N ASP A 119 9.05 9.75 4.80
CA ASP A 119 10.48 9.52 5.05
C ASP A 119 11.01 8.36 4.18
N ASP A 120 12.12 8.59 3.48
CA ASP A 120 12.69 7.65 2.52
C ASP A 120 12.99 6.28 3.15
N ASN A 121 13.39 6.23 4.44
CA ASN A 121 13.65 4.95 5.11
C ASN A 121 12.35 4.18 5.33
N ARG A 122 11.25 4.87 5.64
CA ARG A 122 9.93 4.23 5.80
C ARG A 122 9.40 3.70 4.47
N VAL A 123 9.52 4.49 3.41
CA VAL A 123 9.15 4.05 2.05
C VAL A 123 9.96 2.83 1.64
N TRP A 124 11.27 2.85 1.91
CA TRP A 124 12.16 1.72 1.65
C TRP A 124 11.76 0.48 2.46
N MET A 125 11.52 0.61 3.77
CA MET A 125 11.11 -0.51 4.63
C MET A 125 9.84 -1.19 4.11
N LEU A 126 8.80 -0.42 3.80
CA LEU A 126 7.54 -0.93 3.26
C LEU A 126 7.74 -1.60 1.90
N THR A 127 8.55 -0.99 1.02
CA THR A 127 8.87 -1.57 -0.29
C THR A 127 9.58 -2.92 -0.15
N VAL A 128 10.55 -3.02 0.77
CA VAL A 128 11.28 -4.28 1.02
C VAL A 128 10.38 -5.32 1.69
N PHE A 129 9.53 -4.91 2.64
CA PHE A 129 8.54 -5.77 3.28
C PHE A 129 7.66 -6.47 2.24
N TRP A 130 6.95 -5.69 1.42
CA TRP A 130 6.10 -6.24 0.37
C TRP A 130 6.88 -7.03 -0.69
N GLY A 131 8.09 -6.57 -1.05
CA GLY A 131 8.97 -7.31 -1.95
C GLY A 131 9.35 -8.70 -1.42
N LYS A 132 9.64 -8.80 -0.12
CA LYS A 132 9.95 -10.09 0.52
C LYS A 132 8.72 -10.99 0.60
N LEU A 133 7.54 -10.44 0.90
CA LEU A 133 6.29 -11.20 0.87
C LEU A 133 6.02 -11.79 -0.53
N MET A 134 6.18 -11.00 -1.60
CA MET A 134 6.00 -11.48 -2.98
C MET A 134 7.05 -12.52 -3.42
N LEU A 135 8.17 -12.63 -2.70
CA LEU A 135 9.22 -13.62 -2.93
C LEU A 135 9.15 -14.80 -1.95
N HIS A 136 8.22 -14.77 -0.99
CA HIS A 136 8.05 -15.83 -0.02
C HIS A 136 7.48 -17.10 -0.69
N GLN A 137 7.85 -18.27 -0.19
CA GLN A 137 7.42 -19.57 -0.77
C GLN A 137 5.89 -19.71 -0.83
N TYR A 138 5.17 -19.12 0.13
CA TYR A 138 3.70 -19.16 0.17
C TYR A 138 3.03 -18.26 -0.86
N TRP A 139 3.74 -17.29 -1.43
CA TRP A 139 3.17 -16.37 -2.42
C TRP A 139 2.69 -17.08 -3.70
N CYS A 140 3.46 -18.07 -4.14
CA CYS A 140 3.18 -18.89 -5.32
C CYS A 140 2.82 -20.34 -4.95
N SER A 141 2.42 -20.60 -3.71
CA SER A 141 2.01 -21.96 -3.29
C SER A 141 0.71 -22.35 -3.99
N ASP A 142 0.56 -23.64 -4.30
CA ASP A 142 -0.70 -24.18 -4.81
C ASP A 142 -1.76 -24.30 -3.69
N ASP A 143 -1.36 -24.24 -2.41
CA ASP A 143 -2.27 -24.21 -1.28
C ASP A 143 -2.80 -22.78 -1.04
N LEU A 144 -4.13 -22.64 -1.06
CA LEU A 144 -4.79 -21.36 -0.79
C LEU A 144 -4.64 -20.91 0.67
N LEU A 145 -4.43 -21.85 1.60
CA LEU A 145 -4.22 -21.54 3.02
C LEU A 145 -2.86 -20.91 3.26
N ASP A 146 -1.82 -21.34 2.54
CA ASP A 146 -0.49 -20.72 2.54
C ASP A 146 -0.57 -19.26 2.10
N GLN A 147 -1.20 -19.01 0.94
CA GLN A 147 -1.39 -17.66 0.41
C GLN A 147 -2.19 -16.80 1.41
N ARG A 148 -3.26 -17.37 1.98
CA ARG A 148 -4.10 -16.68 2.96
C ARG A 148 -3.34 -16.32 4.24
N ALA A 149 -2.50 -17.21 4.75
CA ALA A 149 -1.67 -16.96 5.92
C ALA A 149 -0.72 -15.78 5.67
N LEU A 150 -0.10 -15.74 4.49
CA LEU A 150 0.80 -14.67 4.09
C LEU A 150 0.07 -13.31 3.98
N SER A 151 -1.14 -13.30 3.40
CA SER A 151 -1.93 -12.07 3.29
C SER A 151 -2.46 -11.59 4.65
N MET A 152 -2.83 -12.51 5.55
CA MET A 152 -3.21 -12.15 6.93
C MET A 152 -2.04 -11.58 7.72
N TYR A 153 -0.87 -12.21 7.64
CA TYR A 153 0.36 -11.69 8.23
C TYR A 153 0.66 -10.28 7.71
N GLN A 154 0.56 -10.07 6.40
CA GLN A 154 0.80 -8.76 5.81
C GLN A 154 -0.14 -7.68 6.37
N GLU A 155 -1.44 -7.95 6.41
CA GLU A 155 -2.42 -6.99 6.91
C GLU A 155 -2.15 -6.62 8.36
N GLU A 156 -1.93 -7.63 9.21
CA GLU A 156 -1.69 -7.45 10.64
C GLU A 156 -0.42 -6.64 10.90
N GLN A 157 0.68 -6.99 10.23
CA GLN A 157 1.95 -6.28 10.36
C GLN A 157 1.85 -4.85 9.86
N HIS A 158 1.24 -4.63 8.68
CA HIS A 158 1.06 -3.30 8.11
C HIS A 158 0.22 -2.41 9.03
N HIS A 159 -0.91 -2.92 9.52
CA HIS A 159 -1.80 -2.21 10.43
C HIS A 159 -1.12 -1.88 11.76
N THR A 160 -0.52 -2.89 12.42
CA THR A 160 0.10 -2.72 13.74
C THR A 160 1.33 -1.82 13.68
N TRP A 161 2.11 -1.89 12.59
CA TRP A 161 3.24 -1.01 12.36
C TRP A 161 2.82 0.46 12.31
N HIS A 162 1.76 0.80 11.56
CA HIS A 162 1.21 2.16 11.54
C HIS A 162 0.72 2.63 12.92
N GLN A 163 0.09 1.74 13.69
CA GLN A 163 -0.36 2.04 15.05
C GLN A 163 0.79 2.27 16.04
N ALA A 164 1.94 1.64 15.81
CA ALA A 164 3.12 1.76 16.67
C ALA A 164 3.94 3.03 16.42
N ILE A 165 3.86 3.64 15.24
CA ILE A 165 4.61 4.87 14.89
C ILE A 165 4.49 5.99 15.95
N PRO A 166 3.28 6.38 16.42
CA PRO A 166 3.13 7.46 17.40
C PRO A 166 3.46 7.06 18.85
N LEU A 167 3.70 5.77 19.14
CA LEU A 167 3.89 5.28 20.50
C LEU A 167 5.31 5.52 21.02
N LEU A 168 5.47 5.49 22.34
CA LEU A 168 6.77 5.55 22.99
C LEU A 168 7.57 4.28 22.64
N GLY A 169 8.65 4.43 21.87
CA GLY A 169 9.43 3.33 21.31
C GLY A 169 9.31 3.19 19.79
N GLY A 170 8.28 3.79 19.19
CA GLY A 170 8.04 3.77 17.75
C GLY A 170 7.71 2.40 17.19
N ALA A 171 7.66 2.32 15.86
CA ALA A 171 7.48 1.06 15.14
C ALA A 171 8.82 0.34 14.92
N TRP A 172 8.77 -0.95 14.54
CA TRP A 172 9.93 -1.78 14.21
C TRP A 172 10.29 -1.71 12.72
N ASP A 173 11.38 -2.38 12.33
CA ASP A 173 11.71 -2.61 10.93
C ASP A 173 10.77 -3.67 10.33
N ILE A 174 9.66 -3.22 9.75
CA ILE A 174 8.68 -4.09 9.09
C ILE A 174 9.28 -4.86 7.91
N SER A 175 10.44 -4.46 7.39
CA SER A 175 11.09 -5.21 6.32
C SER A 175 11.66 -6.55 6.78
N ILE A 176 11.75 -6.80 8.09
CA ILE A 176 12.15 -8.09 8.65
C ILE A 176 10.90 -8.97 8.75
N ILE A 177 10.87 -10.05 7.98
CA ILE A 177 9.76 -11.02 7.98
C ILE A 177 9.93 -11.98 9.14
N ASP A 178 8.88 -12.17 9.94
CA ASP A 178 8.80 -13.17 10.99
C ASP A 178 8.11 -14.44 10.45
N ASP A 179 8.92 -15.37 9.95
CA ASP A 179 8.43 -16.67 9.45
C ASP A 179 7.75 -17.52 10.55
N VAL A 180 8.10 -17.30 11.82
CA VAL A 180 7.47 -18.01 12.95
C VAL A 180 6.03 -17.53 13.13
N GLU A 181 5.80 -16.22 13.01
CA GLU A 181 4.47 -15.64 13.06
C GLU A 181 3.60 -16.11 11.88
N ILE A 182 4.15 -16.13 10.65
CA ILE A 182 3.45 -16.68 9.48
C ILE A 182 3.05 -18.13 9.72
N THR A 183 3.95 -18.96 10.26
CA THR A 183 3.66 -20.36 10.58
C THR A 183 2.57 -20.49 11.65
N CYS A 184 2.59 -19.62 12.67
CA CYS A 184 1.56 -19.59 13.71
C CYS A 184 0.18 -19.20 13.16
N ILE A 185 0.13 -18.24 12.22
CA ILE A 185 -1.10 -17.86 11.51
C ILE A 185 -1.61 -19.06 10.70
N LEU A 186 -0.72 -19.73 9.96
CA LEU A 186 -1.06 -20.91 9.16
C LEU A 186 -1.64 -22.04 10.02
N ASP A 187 -0.98 -22.39 11.13
CA ASP A 187 -1.46 -23.39 12.10
C ASP A 187 -2.85 -23.06 12.65
N HIS A 188 -3.12 -21.78 12.90
CA HIS A 188 -4.42 -21.32 13.38
C HIS A 188 -5.52 -21.42 12.32
N ILE A 189 -5.19 -21.15 11.05
CA ILE A 189 -6.11 -21.32 9.93
C ILE A 189 -6.45 -22.81 9.76
N TYR A 190 -5.44 -23.69 9.75
CA TYR A 190 -5.67 -25.15 9.63
C TYR A 190 -6.51 -25.75 10.76
N ARG A 191 -6.49 -25.18 11.97
CA ARG A 191 -7.32 -25.67 13.09
C ARG A 191 -8.78 -25.25 12.99
N LYS A 192 -9.10 -24.29 12.13
CA LYS A 192 -10.46 -23.74 11.97
C LYS A 192 -11.23 -24.31 10.79
N ASP A 193 -10.52 -24.86 9.80
CA ASP A 193 -11.10 -25.62 8.68
C ASP A 193 -11.36 -27.08 9.07
#